data_AF-A0A938JEV1-F1
#
_entry.id   AF-A0A938JEV1-F1
#
_cell.length_a   1.000
_cell.length_b   1.000
_cell.length_c   1.000
_cell.angle_alpha   90.00
_cell.angle_beta   90.00
_cell.angle_gamma   90.00
#
_symmetry.space_group_name_H-M   'P 1'
#
loop_
_entity.id
_entity.type
_entity.pdbx_description
1 polymer ?
#
loop_
_entity_poly.entity_id
_entity_poly.type
_entity_poly.pdbx_seq_one_letter_code
_entity_poly.pdbx_strand_id
1 'polypeptide(L)'
;MIDNPEFNPDFAPVLVEGEAVYLVSERGHVAIKGPGPMAVARAIHEGAPSVRDLVDAGLMPTQDLYLLLARWEHLTYLRERGTPSRPSLTVGLIALAGIDEAPTRTALADAGHAVVAAEAEHDVTVVLVDDYLNTALPDLNARQLALGRPWLLARPGGQVIWVGPYLVPDETGCWECLADRLRLARQVETYLGSRVGHLVHPPYAADPAATALASGIIVDWLGGSATPAPGYGTDLRTYVRADGAVTRHHLVRRPQCPACGDGSHTPERPPQPVVLQPSPKAFRADGGHRKSNPAETIARYQHHISPITGAVTALEPVPSGDSPLINVVFAGHNLALRRGNLAGLKSGLRQSSAGKGMTSDQARASGLCEGLERFSGNYTGTEPRRRGTLDGIGDHAIDPRSVVHWSERQYAQRCPGEDRVDGFNIVPLPYDPGMELDWSPVWSLTDGVHKWLPTQMLYFGYPFPEEQFFAWGDSNGNAAGNTFEEAIAQGLFELVERDAVALWWYNRLRRPSVDLSSFDDPYIRHLIDHYASLNRDVWALDLTSDLGIPVVAAISRRTDRTPQDIVFAFGAHFDPRIAVVRALTELNQFLPAVVNADRDGR
;
A
#
# COMPACT_ATOMS: atom_id res chain seq x y z
N MET A 1 -5.47 -26.86 -31.14
CA MET A 1 -5.74 -28.30 -31.06
C MET A 1 -4.51 -28.95 -31.63
N ILE A 2 -3.81 -29.68 -30.77
CA ILE A 2 -2.54 -30.34 -31.09
C ILE A 2 -2.75 -31.37 -32.20
N ASP A 3 -1.85 -31.37 -33.19
CA ASP A 3 -1.81 -32.32 -34.31
C ASP A 3 -0.77 -33.42 -34.07
N ASN A 4 0.38 -33.10 -33.45
CA ASN A 4 1.43 -34.05 -33.10
C ASN A 4 1.69 -34.02 -31.59
N PRO A 5 0.95 -34.80 -30.79
CA PRO A 5 1.05 -34.72 -29.34
C PRO A 5 2.35 -35.32 -28.81
N GLU A 6 2.91 -34.65 -27.81
CA GLU A 6 3.90 -35.19 -26.89
C GLU A 6 3.59 -34.74 -25.46
N PHE A 7 4.01 -35.53 -24.46
CA PHE A 7 3.94 -35.07 -23.09
C PHE A 7 4.86 -33.87 -22.88
N ASN A 8 4.35 -32.88 -22.15
CA ASN A 8 5.16 -31.74 -21.74
C ASN A 8 6.37 -32.27 -20.91
N PRO A 9 7.61 -31.84 -21.19
CA PRO A 9 8.82 -32.32 -20.52
C PRO A 9 8.83 -32.16 -18.99
N ASP A 10 7.97 -31.29 -18.45
CA ASP A 10 7.77 -31.16 -16.99
C ASP A 10 7.10 -32.41 -16.37
N PHE A 11 6.56 -33.32 -17.19
CA PHE A 11 5.94 -34.56 -16.76
C PHE A 11 6.71 -35.78 -17.28
N ALA A 12 7.14 -36.63 -16.34
CA ALA A 12 7.62 -37.96 -16.62
C ALA A 12 6.45 -38.96 -16.58
N PRO A 13 6.01 -39.51 -17.73
CA PRO A 13 5.03 -40.58 -17.75
C PRO A 13 5.62 -41.89 -17.19
N VAL A 14 4.91 -42.52 -16.25
CA VAL A 14 5.25 -43.80 -15.63
C VAL A 14 4.07 -44.75 -15.81
N LEU A 15 4.29 -45.84 -16.52
CA LEU A 15 3.23 -46.80 -16.84
C LEU A 15 3.22 -47.91 -15.78
N VAL A 16 2.09 -48.05 -15.07
CA VAL A 16 1.87 -49.15 -14.14
C VAL A 16 0.81 -50.07 -14.71
N GLU A 17 1.23 -51.28 -15.11
CA GLU A 17 0.36 -52.25 -15.76
C GLU A 17 -0.83 -52.62 -14.88
N GLY A 18 -2.02 -52.66 -15.49
CA GLY A 18 -3.27 -52.98 -14.79
C GLY A 18 -3.82 -51.87 -13.89
N GLU A 19 -3.12 -50.73 -13.75
CA GLU A 19 -3.49 -49.68 -12.80
C GLU A 19 -3.75 -48.31 -13.44
N ALA A 20 -2.71 -47.62 -13.91
CA ALA A 20 -2.78 -46.27 -14.44
C ALA A 20 -1.51 -45.86 -15.21
N VAL A 21 -1.59 -44.76 -15.97
CA VAL A 21 -0.42 -44.01 -16.42
C VAL A 21 -0.25 -42.78 -15.52
N TYR A 22 0.85 -42.69 -14.80
CA TYR A 22 1.13 -41.59 -13.89
C TYR A 22 1.98 -40.54 -14.60
N LEU A 23 1.52 -39.28 -14.62
CA LEU A 23 2.33 -38.14 -15.01
C LEU A 23 2.96 -37.56 -13.76
N VAL A 24 4.27 -37.76 -13.59
CA VAL A 24 5.03 -37.34 -12.41
C VAL A 24 5.77 -36.05 -12.73
N SER A 25 5.55 -34.98 -11.95
CA SER A 25 6.29 -33.71 -12.07
C SER A 25 6.79 -33.27 -10.70
N GLU A 26 7.72 -32.30 -10.67
CA GLU A 26 8.16 -31.65 -9.43
C GLU A 26 7.04 -30.89 -8.71
N ARG A 27 5.99 -30.49 -9.43
CA ARG A 27 4.88 -29.68 -8.90
C ARG A 27 3.62 -30.49 -8.57
N GLY A 28 3.65 -31.80 -8.79
CA GLY A 28 2.54 -32.70 -8.49
C GLY A 28 2.47 -33.92 -9.40
N HIS A 29 1.45 -34.74 -9.18
CA HIS A 29 1.28 -36.02 -9.86
C HIS A 29 -0.17 -36.18 -10.33
N VAL A 30 -0.35 -36.77 -11.51
CA VAL A 30 -1.67 -37.03 -12.08
C VAL A 30 -1.75 -38.49 -12.49
N ALA A 31 -2.84 -39.17 -12.14
CA ALA A 31 -3.09 -40.55 -12.55
C ALA A 31 -4.13 -40.59 -13.68
N ILE A 32 -3.71 -41.02 -14.87
CA ILE A 32 -4.58 -41.28 -16.01
C ILE A 32 -5.12 -42.70 -15.87
N LYS A 33 -6.44 -42.83 -15.66
CA LYS A 33 -7.14 -44.09 -15.45
C LYS A 33 -8.15 -44.36 -16.57
N GLY A 34 -8.45 -45.64 -16.75
CA GLY A 34 -9.45 -46.15 -17.70
C GLY A 34 -8.80 -46.65 -19.00
N PRO A 35 -9.39 -47.67 -19.64
CA PRO A 35 -8.77 -48.39 -20.75
C PRO A 35 -8.43 -47.49 -21.94
N GLY A 36 -9.35 -46.62 -22.36
CA GLY A 36 -9.13 -45.67 -23.47
C GLY A 36 -8.04 -44.63 -23.17
N PRO A 37 -8.19 -43.79 -22.12
CA PRO A 37 -7.17 -42.80 -21.77
C PRO A 37 -5.78 -43.40 -21.49
N MET A 38 -5.70 -44.56 -20.85
CA MET A 38 -4.42 -45.25 -20.64
C MET A 38 -3.80 -45.71 -21.95
N ALA A 39 -4.59 -46.22 -22.90
CA ALA A 39 -4.11 -46.62 -24.21
C ALA A 39 -3.59 -45.41 -25.02
N VAL A 40 -4.30 -44.29 -24.98
CA VAL A 40 -3.86 -43.03 -25.62
C VAL A 40 -2.58 -42.50 -24.98
N ALA A 41 -2.51 -42.44 -23.65
CA ALA A 41 -1.31 -41.99 -22.94
C ALA A 41 -0.10 -42.89 -23.24
N ARG A 42 -0.30 -44.21 -23.28
CA ARG A 42 0.72 -45.18 -23.68
C ARG A 42 1.18 -44.94 -25.11
N ALA A 43 0.26 -44.78 -26.06
CA ALA A 43 0.60 -44.55 -27.46
C ALA A 43 1.41 -43.26 -27.65
N ILE A 44 1.05 -42.17 -26.95
CA ILE A 44 1.84 -40.92 -26.98
C ILE A 44 3.23 -41.12 -26.36
N HIS A 45 3.32 -41.83 -25.22
CA HIS A 45 4.61 -42.13 -24.58
C HIS A 45 5.53 -42.99 -25.45
N GLU A 46 4.96 -43.97 -26.15
CA GLU A 46 5.65 -44.87 -27.08
C GLU A 46 5.97 -44.19 -28.43
N GLY A 47 5.58 -42.93 -28.60
CA GLY A 47 6.02 -42.09 -29.72
C GLY A 47 5.05 -41.98 -30.90
N ALA A 48 3.75 -42.18 -30.70
CA ALA A 48 2.72 -41.98 -31.73
C ALA A 48 2.95 -40.66 -32.49
N PRO A 49 3.07 -40.67 -33.84
CA PRO A 49 3.51 -39.49 -34.58
C PRO A 49 2.50 -38.34 -34.57
N SER A 50 1.20 -38.66 -34.66
CA SER A 50 0.13 -37.68 -34.81
C SER A 50 -1.19 -38.11 -34.17
N VAL A 51 -2.12 -37.16 -34.02
CA VAL A 51 -3.51 -37.45 -33.64
C VAL A 51 -4.18 -38.39 -34.64
N ARG A 52 -3.83 -38.29 -35.93
CA ARG A 52 -4.35 -39.20 -36.95
C ARG A 52 -3.97 -40.65 -36.67
N ASP A 53 -2.74 -40.91 -36.24
CA ASP A 53 -2.30 -42.27 -35.88
C ASP A 53 -3.05 -42.80 -34.65
N LEU A 54 -3.37 -41.92 -33.69
CA LEU A 54 -4.19 -42.28 -32.52
C LEU A 54 -5.64 -42.62 -32.92
N VAL A 55 -6.20 -41.91 -33.90
CA VAL A 55 -7.53 -42.19 -34.47
C VAL A 55 -7.51 -43.52 -35.23
N ASP A 56 -6.52 -43.71 -36.10
CA ASP A 56 -6.39 -44.91 -36.94
C ASP A 56 -6.12 -46.17 -36.10
N ALA A 57 -5.45 -46.03 -34.95
CA ALA A 57 -5.26 -47.12 -33.98
C ALA A 57 -6.55 -47.53 -33.24
N GLY A 58 -7.63 -46.77 -33.36
CA GLY A 58 -8.95 -47.13 -32.83
C GLY A 58 -8.99 -47.29 -31.30
N LEU A 59 -8.14 -46.57 -30.57
CA LEU A 59 -7.93 -46.75 -29.11
C LEU A 59 -9.16 -46.39 -28.27
N MET A 60 -10.01 -45.49 -28.77
CA MET A 60 -11.27 -45.07 -28.17
C MET A 60 -12.15 -44.36 -29.24
N PRO A 61 -13.45 -44.08 -28.96
CA PRO A 61 -14.28 -43.32 -29.90
C PRO A 61 -13.64 -41.98 -30.27
N THR A 62 -13.65 -41.65 -31.57
CA THR A 62 -12.94 -40.48 -32.11
C THR A 62 -13.30 -39.18 -31.41
N GLN A 63 -14.59 -38.95 -31.12
CA GLN A 63 -15.04 -37.74 -30.44
C GLN A 63 -14.47 -37.63 -29.02
N ASP A 64 -14.41 -38.74 -28.29
CA ASP A 64 -13.87 -38.78 -26.94
C ASP A 64 -12.34 -38.59 -26.92
N LEU A 65 -11.65 -39.09 -27.95
CA LEU A 65 -10.20 -38.86 -28.14
C LEU A 65 -9.91 -37.35 -28.29
N TYR A 66 -10.62 -36.66 -29.18
CA TYR A 66 -10.42 -35.22 -29.36
C TYR A 66 -10.72 -34.41 -28.09
N LEU A 67 -11.78 -34.75 -27.35
CA LEU A 67 -12.10 -34.11 -26.08
C LEU A 67 -11.01 -34.36 -25.02
N LEU A 68 -10.47 -35.58 -24.96
CA LEU A 68 -9.39 -35.93 -24.05
C LEU A 68 -8.12 -35.14 -24.35
N LEU A 69 -7.71 -35.09 -25.62
CA LEU A 69 -6.51 -34.36 -26.05
C LEU A 69 -6.65 -32.86 -25.79
N ALA A 70 -7.80 -32.26 -26.13
CA ALA A 70 -8.06 -30.85 -25.85
C ALA A 70 -8.04 -30.53 -24.34
N ARG A 71 -8.54 -31.45 -23.51
CA ARG A 71 -8.46 -31.30 -22.05
C ARG A 71 -7.03 -31.40 -21.55
N TRP A 72 -6.24 -32.35 -22.04
CA TRP A 72 -4.84 -32.51 -21.64
C TRP A 72 -3.95 -31.37 -22.15
N GLU A 73 -4.24 -30.80 -23.32
CA GLU A 73 -3.66 -29.56 -23.83
C GLU A 73 -3.98 -28.39 -22.88
N HIS A 74 -5.26 -28.21 -22.51
CA HIS A 74 -5.68 -27.15 -21.59
C HIS A 74 -5.07 -27.29 -20.18
N LEU A 75 -4.89 -28.53 -19.71
CA LEU A 75 -4.23 -28.84 -18.45
C LEU A 75 -2.70 -28.85 -18.56
N THR A 76 -2.13 -28.51 -19.73
CA THR A 76 -0.68 -28.44 -20.00
C THR A 76 0.09 -29.76 -19.92
N TYR A 77 -0.61 -30.89 -19.90
CA TYR A 77 0.01 -32.23 -19.91
C TYR A 77 0.58 -32.59 -21.28
N LEU A 78 -0.05 -32.08 -22.35
CA LEU A 78 0.40 -32.26 -23.72
C LEU A 78 0.83 -30.92 -24.33
N ARG A 79 1.75 -31.01 -25.28
CA ARG A 79 2.10 -29.93 -26.21
C ARG A 79 2.28 -30.47 -27.63
N GLU A 80 2.33 -29.57 -28.58
CA GLU A 80 2.67 -29.88 -29.97
C GLU A 80 4.17 -30.19 -30.07
N ARG A 81 4.51 -31.33 -30.68
CA ARG A 81 5.88 -31.83 -30.82
C ARG A 81 6.73 -30.85 -31.62
N GLY A 82 7.93 -30.58 -31.12
CA GLY A 82 8.86 -29.63 -31.74
C GLY A 82 8.53 -28.16 -31.50
N THR A 83 7.47 -27.85 -30.74
CA THR A 83 7.24 -26.50 -30.25
C THR A 83 8.26 -26.20 -29.16
N PRO A 84 9.08 -25.15 -29.28
CA PRO A 84 10.01 -24.78 -28.22
C PRO A 84 9.24 -24.51 -26.93
N SER A 85 9.85 -24.86 -25.79
CA SER A 85 9.23 -24.68 -24.47
C SER A 85 8.99 -23.21 -24.11
N ARG A 86 9.61 -22.28 -24.84
CA ARG A 86 9.53 -20.82 -24.62
C ARG A 86 9.40 -20.09 -25.95
N PRO A 87 8.64 -18.97 -26.01
CA PRO A 87 8.60 -18.12 -27.19
C PRO A 87 9.99 -17.51 -27.44
N SER A 88 10.46 -17.57 -28.68
CA SER A 88 11.63 -16.79 -29.11
C SER A 88 11.20 -15.34 -29.31
N LEU A 89 11.94 -14.41 -28.71
CA LEU A 89 11.67 -12.98 -28.76
C LEU A 89 12.90 -12.27 -29.31
N THR A 90 12.68 -11.18 -30.03
CA THR A 90 13.72 -10.21 -30.35
C THR A 90 13.83 -9.21 -29.20
N VAL A 91 15.01 -9.10 -28.61
CA VAL A 91 15.24 -8.32 -27.38
C VAL A 91 16.21 -7.17 -27.65
N GLY A 92 15.78 -5.93 -27.45
CA GLY A 92 16.67 -4.78 -27.37
C GLY A 92 17.29 -4.69 -25.98
N LEU A 93 18.61 -4.65 -25.87
CA LEU A 93 19.31 -4.57 -24.58
C LEU A 93 19.91 -3.18 -24.38
N ILE A 94 19.63 -2.56 -23.24
CA ILE A 94 20.17 -1.26 -22.84
C ILE A 94 20.84 -1.44 -21.47
N ALA A 95 22.11 -1.08 -21.35
CA ALA A 95 22.78 -0.96 -20.06
C ALA A 95 23.08 0.50 -19.73
N LEU A 96 22.65 0.92 -18.54
CA LEU A 96 22.87 2.25 -17.99
C LEU A 96 23.98 2.21 -16.92
N ALA A 97 24.52 3.38 -16.58
CA ALA A 97 25.51 3.56 -15.52
C ALA A 97 26.76 2.65 -15.62
N GLY A 98 27.14 2.24 -16.84
CA GLY A 98 28.31 1.39 -17.07
C GLY A 98 28.15 -0.06 -16.61
N ILE A 99 26.92 -0.55 -16.45
CA ILE A 99 26.66 -1.96 -16.18
C ILE A 99 27.12 -2.83 -17.35
N ASP A 100 27.82 -3.93 -17.06
CA ASP A 100 28.20 -4.92 -18.06
C ASP A 100 26.97 -5.73 -18.51
N GLU A 101 26.62 -5.60 -19.79
CA GLU A 101 25.51 -6.31 -20.42
C GLU A 101 25.87 -7.71 -20.91
N ALA A 102 27.15 -8.07 -21.00
CA ALA A 102 27.61 -9.32 -21.62
C ALA A 102 27.00 -10.57 -20.96
N PRO A 103 26.91 -10.69 -19.62
CA PRO A 103 26.30 -11.86 -19.00
C PRO A 103 24.82 -12.03 -19.34
N THR A 104 24.06 -10.92 -19.35
CA THR A 104 22.64 -10.95 -19.68
C THR A 104 22.41 -11.22 -21.17
N ARG A 105 23.23 -10.63 -22.05
CA ARG A 105 23.21 -10.91 -23.49
C ARG A 105 23.43 -12.40 -23.78
N THR A 106 24.43 -13.00 -23.15
CA THR A 106 24.71 -14.44 -23.29
C THR A 106 23.54 -15.28 -22.79
N ALA A 107 23.01 -15.00 -21.59
CA ALA A 107 21.89 -15.75 -21.03
C ALA A 107 20.63 -15.69 -21.92
N LEU A 108 20.33 -14.52 -22.50
CA LEU A 108 19.22 -14.35 -23.45
C LEU A 108 19.43 -15.18 -24.73
N ALA A 109 20.64 -15.16 -25.28
CA ALA A 109 20.99 -15.93 -26.48
C ALA A 109 20.92 -17.45 -26.23
N ASP A 110 21.46 -17.91 -25.09
CA ASP A 110 21.42 -19.32 -24.67
C ASP A 110 19.98 -19.82 -24.46
N ALA A 111 19.07 -18.91 -24.09
CA ALA A 111 17.64 -19.19 -23.97
C ALA A 111 16.86 -19.12 -25.30
N GLY A 112 17.53 -18.82 -26.41
CA GLY A 112 16.93 -18.76 -27.74
C GLY A 112 16.29 -17.42 -28.11
N HIS A 113 16.59 -16.33 -27.39
CA HIS A 113 16.17 -14.97 -27.75
C HIS A 113 17.19 -14.29 -28.67
N ALA A 114 16.72 -13.53 -29.65
CA ALA A 114 17.58 -12.76 -30.55
C ALA A 114 17.89 -11.38 -29.95
N VAL A 115 19.13 -11.14 -29.50
CA VAL A 115 19.50 -9.86 -28.89
C VAL A 115 19.99 -8.88 -29.97
N VAL A 116 19.30 -7.76 -30.12
CA VAL A 116 19.58 -6.71 -31.13
C VAL A 116 19.95 -5.38 -30.49
N ALA A 117 20.41 -4.43 -31.29
CA ALA A 117 20.60 -3.04 -30.85
C ALA A 117 19.26 -2.42 -30.43
N ALA A 118 19.26 -1.58 -29.38
CA ALA A 118 18.04 -0.98 -28.83
C ALA A 118 17.30 -0.04 -29.80
N GLU A 119 17.97 0.43 -30.85
CA GLU A 119 17.39 1.24 -31.91
C GLU A 119 16.67 0.41 -32.98
N ALA A 120 17.02 -0.88 -33.10
CA ALA A 120 16.39 -1.78 -34.06
C ALA A 120 14.94 -2.10 -33.66
N GLU A 121 14.18 -2.65 -34.60
CA GLU A 121 12.87 -3.23 -34.32
C GLU A 121 13.02 -4.52 -33.50
N HIS A 122 12.22 -4.64 -32.43
CA HIS A 122 12.26 -5.76 -31.50
C HIS A 122 10.99 -5.81 -30.66
N ASP A 123 10.73 -6.96 -30.06
CA ASP A 123 9.49 -7.25 -29.32
C ASP A 123 9.50 -6.61 -27.92
N VAL A 124 10.65 -6.63 -27.25
CA VAL A 124 10.79 -6.14 -25.87
C VAL A 124 12.16 -5.50 -25.63
N THR A 125 12.20 -4.41 -24.85
CA THR A 125 13.47 -3.85 -24.35
C THR A 125 13.80 -4.38 -22.95
N VAL A 126 15.01 -4.87 -22.70
CA VAL A 126 15.54 -5.11 -21.35
C VAL A 126 16.48 -3.98 -20.98
N VAL A 127 16.24 -3.33 -19.84
CA VAL A 127 17.05 -2.21 -19.34
C VAL A 127 17.72 -2.61 -18.04
N LEU A 128 19.05 -2.69 -18.08
CA LEU A 128 19.91 -2.91 -16.92
C LEU A 128 20.31 -1.57 -16.31
N VAL A 129 20.03 -1.39 -15.02
CA VAL A 129 20.25 -0.11 -14.33
C VAL A 129 20.78 -0.32 -12.91
N ASP A 130 21.57 0.63 -12.42
CA ASP A 130 22.16 0.61 -11.08
C ASP A 130 21.16 1.01 -9.99
N ASP A 131 20.22 1.89 -10.35
CA ASP A 131 19.14 2.35 -9.50
C ASP A 131 17.86 2.69 -10.29
N TYR A 132 16.69 2.38 -9.73
CA TYR A 132 15.40 2.57 -10.42
C TYR A 132 14.94 4.03 -10.48
N LEU A 133 15.68 4.96 -9.87
CA LEU A 133 15.52 6.42 -10.03
C LEU A 133 16.64 7.05 -10.87
N ASN A 134 17.40 6.24 -11.63
CA ASN A 134 18.43 6.74 -12.55
C ASN A 134 17.86 7.79 -13.52
N THR A 135 18.61 8.87 -13.74
CA THR A 135 18.16 10.07 -14.47
C THR A 135 17.90 9.85 -15.96
N ALA A 136 18.34 8.72 -16.54
CA ALA A 136 18.04 8.37 -17.93
C ALA A 136 16.66 7.70 -18.11
N LEU A 137 16.06 7.18 -17.02
CA LEU A 137 14.80 6.44 -17.07
C LEU A 137 13.56 7.28 -17.46
N PRO A 138 13.43 8.58 -17.11
CA PRO A 138 12.33 9.41 -17.60
C PRO A 138 12.26 9.47 -19.13
N ASP A 139 13.39 9.71 -19.79
CA ASP A 139 13.47 9.84 -21.24
C ASP A 139 13.23 8.49 -21.93
N LEU A 140 13.77 7.41 -21.38
CA LEU A 140 13.49 6.06 -21.84
C LEU A 140 12.00 5.72 -21.69
N ASN A 141 11.39 6.03 -20.56
CA ASN A 141 9.96 5.82 -20.34
C ASN A 141 9.12 6.56 -21.38
N ALA A 142 9.41 7.84 -21.63
CA ALA A 142 8.72 8.63 -22.66
C ALA A 142 8.86 8.00 -24.05
N ARG A 143 10.06 7.53 -24.40
CA ARG A 143 10.32 6.84 -25.67
C ARG A 143 9.54 5.53 -25.78
N GLN A 144 9.53 4.69 -24.74
CA GLN A 144 8.83 3.40 -24.78
C GLN A 144 7.31 3.59 -24.86
N LEU A 145 6.76 4.56 -24.14
CA LEU A 145 5.35 4.95 -24.26
C LEU A 145 5.01 5.40 -25.68
N ALA A 146 5.83 6.28 -26.28
CA ALA A 146 5.60 6.76 -27.65
C ALA A 146 5.68 5.65 -28.72
N LEU A 147 6.50 4.62 -28.47
CA LEU A 147 6.65 3.47 -29.38
C LEU A 147 5.62 2.36 -29.11
N GLY A 148 4.84 2.43 -28.04
CA GLY A 148 3.96 1.34 -27.60
C GLY A 148 4.75 0.06 -27.26
N ARG A 149 6.02 0.20 -26.87
CA ARG A 149 6.96 -0.93 -26.76
C ARG A 149 7.08 -1.42 -25.31
N PRO A 150 6.87 -2.72 -25.05
CA PRO A 150 7.09 -3.31 -23.73
C PRO A 150 8.56 -3.30 -23.31
N TRP A 151 8.82 -3.19 -22.02
CA TRP A 151 10.18 -3.23 -21.49
C TRP A 151 10.29 -3.75 -20.06
N LEU A 152 11.38 -4.43 -19.76
CA LEU A 152 11.70 -5.00 -18.46
C LEU A 152 12.84 -4.21 -17.80
N LEU A 153 12.60 -3.73 -16.58
CA LEU A 153 13.66 -3.14 -15.75
C LEU A 153 14.36 -4.21 -14.93
N ALA A 154 15.69 -4.11 -14.79
CA ALA A 154 16.45 -4.94 -13.89
C ALA A 154 17.64 -4.20 -13.28
N ARG A 155 17.87 -4.44 -11.99
CA ARG A 155 19.10 -4.09 -11.26
C ARG A 155 19.88 -5.39 -11.00
N PRO A 156 20.84 -5.75 -11.87
CA PRO A 156 21.46 -7.08 -11.86
C PRO A 156 22.60 -7.24 -10.84
N GLY A 157 22.65 -6.43 -9.78
CA GLY A 157 23.77 -6.42 -8.84
C GLY A 157 23.45 -5.81 -7.47
N GLY A 158 24.47 -5.72 -6.62
CA GLY A 158 24.35 -5.30 -5.23
C GLY A 158 23.88 -6.40 -4.27
N GLN A 159 23.52 -6.02 -3.04
CA GLN A 159 23.02 -6.95 -2.01
C GLN A 159 21.58 -7.41 -2.26
N VAL A 160 20.83 -6.64 -3.07
CA VAL A 160 19.45 -6.92 -3.43
C VAL A 160 19.32 -6.75 -4.94
N ILE A 161 19.02 -7.85 -5.64
CA ILE A 161 18.74 -7.87 -7.08
C ILE A 161 17.28 -7.49 -7.28
N TRP A 162 17.00 -6.65 -8.28
CA TRP A 162 15.65 -6.25 -8.64
C TRP A 162 15.41 -6.69 -10.08
N VAL A 163 14.32 -7.39 -10.35
CA VAL A 163 13.90 -7.76 -11.72
C VAL A 163 12.41 -7.52 -11.86
N GLY A 164 12.02 -6.83 -12.92
CA GLY A 164 10.70 -6.25 -13.07
C GLY A 164 10.66 -4.80 -12.61
N PRO A 165 9.52 -4.10 -12.74
CA PRO A 165 8.34 -4.59 -13.45
C PRO A 165 8.59 -4.73 -14.96
N TYR A 166 7.80 -5.59 -15.59
CA TYR A 166 7.61 -5.65 -17.04
C TYR A 166 6.52 -4.65 -17.43
N LEU A 167 6.97 -3.54 -17.96
CA LEU A 167 6.16 -2.38 -18.27
C LEU A 167 5.59 -2.53 -19.68
N VAL A 168 4.27 -2.55 -19.79
CA VAL A 168 3.53 -2.59 -21.05
C VAL A 168 2.77 -1.27 -21.19
N PRO A 169 3.12 -0.41 -22.16
CA PRO A 169 2.37 0.82 -22.44
C PRO A 169 0.87 0.55 -22.57
N ASP A 170 0.05 1.47 -22.06
CA ASP A 170 -1.42 1.39 -22.03
C ASP A 170 -2.07 0.23 -21.28
N GLU A 171 -1.31 -0.75 -20.79
CA GLU A 171 -1.81 -1.86 -19.98
C GLU A 171 -1.39 -1.74 -18.50
N THR A 172 -0.08 -1.62 -18.24
CA THR A 172 0.46 -1.55 -16.87
C THR A 172 0.64 -0.10 -16.40
N GLY A 173 1.11 0.09 -15.16
CA GLY A 173 1.75 1.35 -14.77
C GLY A 173 3.03 1.56 -15.59
N CYS A 174 3.38 2.81 -15.90
CA CYS A 174 4.67 3.14 -16.51
C CYS A 174 5.77 3.33 -15.45
N TRP A 175 6.99 3.65 -15.86
CA TRP A 175 8.08 3.92 -14.91
C TRP A 175 7.76 5.10 -13.98
N GLU A 176 7.07 6.15 -14.43
CA GLU A 176 6.70 7.27 -13.55
C GLU A 176 5.67 6.86 -12.48
N CYS A 177 4.87 5.82 -12.72
CA CYS A 177 4.04 5.22 -11.68
C CYS A 177 4.89 4.56 -10.57
N LEU A 178 5.97 3.89 -10.96
CA LEU A 178 6.93 3.26 -10.04
C LEU A 178 7.78 4.31 -9.31
N ALA A 179 8.30 5.29 -10.03
CA ALA A 179 9.19 6.33 -9.52
C ALA A 179 8.52 7.18 -8.44
N ASP A 180 7.24 7.50 -8.59
CA ASP A 180 6.44 8.19 -7.58
C ASP A 180 6.43 7.46 -6.22
N ARG A 181 6.16 6.15 -6.23
CA ARG A 181 6.16 5.32 -5.02
C ARG A 181 7.56 5.17 -4.43
N LEU A 182 8.57 5.01 -5.28
CA LEU A 182 9.97 4.93 -4.87
C LEU A 182 10.47 6.20 -4.18
N ARG A 183 10.14 7.38 -4.71
CA ARG A 183 10.51 8.67 -4.09
C ARG A 183 9.87 8.84 -2.71
N LEU A 184 8.64 8.34 -2.53
CA LEU A 184 7.97 8.36 -1.23
C LEU A 184 8.59 7.39 -0.22
N ALA A 185 9.01 6.20 -0.66
CA ALA A 185 9.68 5.23 0.20
C ALA A 185 11.10 5.67 0.59
N ARG A 186 11.80 6.39 -0.30
CA ARG A 186 13.20 6.85 -0.12
C ARG A 186 13.29 8.26 0.44
N GLN A 187 12.68 8.46 1.62
CA GLN A 187 12.60 9.79 2.23
C GLN A 187 13.98 10.35 2.61
N VAL A 188 14.89 9.48 3.07
CA VAL A 188 16.24 9.87 3.48
C VAL A 188 17.04 10.31 2.27
N GLU A 189 17.04 9.51 1.21
CA GLU A 189 17.73 9.79 -0.04
C GLU A 189 17.19 11.07 -0.69
N THR A 190 15.86 11.22 -0.73
CA THR A 190 15.21 12.43 -1.24
C THR A 190 15.60 13.66 -0.43
N TYR A 191 15.62 13.55 0.90
CA TYR A 191 16.08 14.63 1.77
C TYR A 191 17.54 14.97 1.54
N LEU A 192 18.44 13.98 1.52
CA LEU A 192 19.87 14.19 1.28
C LEU A 192 20.11 14.81 -0.08
N GLY A 193 19.45 14.31 -1.13
CA GLY A 193 19.58 14.85 -2.47
C GLY A 193 19.18 16.32 -2.57
N SER A 194 18.13 16.73 -1.84
CA SER A 194 17.75 18.15 -1.74
C SER A 194 18.82 19.03 -1.07
N ARG A 195 19.69 18.45 -0.23
CA ARG A 195 20.77 19.15 0.47
C ARG A 195 22.08 19.19 -0.32
N VAL A 196 22.37 18.16 -1.10
CA VAL A 196 23.62 18.04 -1.86
C VAL A 196 23.49 18.35 -3.35
N GLY A 197 22.27 18.61 -3.84
CA GLY A 197 22.01 19.04 -5.22
C GLY A 197 22.13 17.94 -6.27
N HIS A 198 22.20 16.67 -5.88
CA HIS A 198 22.20 15.51 -6.77
C HIS A 198 21.48 14.33 -6.12
N LEU A 199 21.04 13.37 -6.93
CA LEU A 199 20.38 12.16 -6.40
C LEU A 199 21.35 11.35 -5.57
N VAL A 200 20.91 10.98 -4.36
CA VAL A 200 21.61 10.02 -3.50
C VAL A 200 20.90 8.69 -3.67
N HIS A 201 21.64 7.62 -3.90
CA HIS A 201 21.09 6.27 -3.97
C HIS A 201 22.02 5.28 -3.27
N PRO A 202 21.49 4.12 -2.83
CA PRO A 202 22.32 3.06 -2.28
C PRO A 202 23.44 2.65 -3.25
N PRO A 203 24.59 2.21 -2.73
CA PRO A 203 25.69 1.78 -3.58
C PRO A 203 25.29 0.59 -4.45
N TYR A 204 25.76 0.60 -5.69
CA TYR A 204 25.74 -0.54 -6.59
C TYR A 204 27.11 -1.21 -6.59
N ALA A 205 27.12 -2.53 -6.40
CA ALA A 205 28.33 -3.33 -6.49
C ALA A 205 28.10 -4.42 -7.54
N ALA A 206 28.90 -4.40 -8.60
CA ALA A 206 28.91 -5.47 -9.59
C ALA A 206 29.45 -6.75 -8.95
N ASP A 207 28.72 -7.84 -9.09
CA ASP A 207 29.07 -9.16 -8.56
C ASP A 207 28.66 -10.20 -9.61
N PRO A 208 29.61 -10.99 -10.15
CA PRO A 208 29.30 -11.93 -11.24
C PRO A 208 28.22 -12.95 -10.92
N ALA A 209 28.14 -13.41 -9.66
CA ALA A 209 27.11 -14.37 -9.24
C ALA A 209 25.73 -13.71 -9.15
N ALA A 210 25.67 -12.47 -8.65
CA ALA A 210 24.44 -11.68 -8.66
C ALA A 210 23.96 -11.41 -10.09
N THR A 211 24.87 -11.03 -10.99
CA THR A 211 24.54 -10.76 -12.40
C THR A 211 24.06 -12.01 -13.11
N ALA A 212 24.69 -13.17 -12.88
CA ALA A 212 24.25 -14.45 -13.44
C ALA A 212 22.84 -14.84 -12.95
N LEU A 213 22.59 -14.69 -11.64
CA LEU A 213 21.27 -14.95 -11.06
C LEU A 213 20.20 -14.00 -11.65
N ALA A 214 20.49 -12.70 -11.70
CA ALA A 214 19.59 -11.71 -12.29
C ALA A 214 19.28 -12.01 -13.77
N SER A 215 20.29 -12.42 -14.54
CA SER A 215 20.15 -12.77 -15.95
C SER A 215 19.26 -13.99 -16.15
N GLY A 216 19.39 -15.02 -15.31
CA GLY A 216 18.48 -16.17 -15.31
C GLY A 216 17.04 -15.80 -14.98
N ILE A 217 16.82 -14.89 -14.02
CA ILE A 217 15.50 -14.38 -13.67
C ILE A 217 14.89 -13.55 -14.81
N ILE A 218 15.69 -12.73 -15.50
CA ILE A 218 15.27 -11.95 -16.69
C ILE A 218 14.77 -12.90 -17.78
N VAL A 219 15.53 -13.95 -18.09
CA VAL A 219 15.14 -14.98 -19.07
C VAL A 219 13.83 -15.67 -18.67
N ASP A 220 13.69 -16.05 -17.40
CA ASP A 220 12.46 -16.68 -16.89
C ASP A 220 11.24 -15.74 -17.00
N TRP A 221 11.45 -14.44 -16.83
CA TRP A 221 10.41 -13.43 -17.01
C TRP A 221 9.89 -13.38 -18.44
N LEU A 222 10.82 -13.34 -19.41
CA LEU A 222 10.50 -13.28 -20.84
C LEU A 222 9.90 -14.59 -21.37
N GLY A 223 10.17 -15.72 -20.70
CA GLY A 223 9.61 -17.03 -21.02
C GLY A 223 8.11 -17.21 -20.70
N GLY A 224 7.40 -16.16 -20.25
CA GLY A 224 5.94 -16.19 -20.07
C GLY A 224 5.46 -16.43 -18.63
N SER A 225 6.32 -16.23 -17.62
CA SER A 225 5.95 -16.41 -16.21
C SER A 225 5.20 -15.22 -15.57
N ALA A 226 4.91 -14.16 -16.34
CA ALA A 226 4.19 -12.98 -15.89
C ALA A 226 3.07 -12.59 -16.87
N THR A 227 1.84 -13.04 -16.61
CA THR A 227 0.64 -12.48 -17.26
C THR A 227 0.17 -11.25 -16.46
N PRO A 228 0.01 -10.08 -17.10
CA PRO A 228 -0.56 -8.92 -16.43
C PRO A 228 -2.05 -9.19 -16.12
N ALA A 229 -2.50 -8.83 -14.91
CA ALA A 229 -3.92 -8.80 -14.58
C ALA A 229 -4.52 -7.43 -14.97
N PRO A 230 -5.74 -7.36 -15.52
CA PRO A 230 -6.36 -6.08 -15.90
C PRO A 230 -6.42 -5.08 -14.73
N GLY A 231 -5.96 -3.85 -14.95
CA GLY A 231 -5.94 -2.78 -13.93
C GLY A 231 -4.73 -2.83 -12.96
N TYR A 232 -3.85 -3.81 -13.12
CA TYR A 232 -2.73 -4.09 -12.23
C TYR A 232 -1.45 -4.27 -13.08
N GLY A 233 -0.32 -3.69 -12.65
CA GLY A 233 0.96 -3.88 -13.35
C GLY A 233 1.54 -5.26 -13.12
N THR A 234 2.56 -5.65 -13.89
CA THR A 234 3.34 -6.84 -13.52
C THR A 234 4.14 -6.57 -12.24
N ASP A 235 4.33 -7.58 -11.41
CA ASP A 235 5.11 -7.45 -10.19
C ASP A 235 6.58 -7.08 -10.47
N LEU A 236 7.20 -6.36 -9.54
CA LEU A 236 8.65 -6.30 -9.37
C LEU A 236 9.05 -7.38 -8.36
N ARG A 237 10.11 -8.13 -8.63
CA ARG A 237 10.68 -9.10 -7.68
C ARG A 237 12.01 -8.57 -7.14
N THR A 238 12.16 -8.61 -5.83
CA THR A 238 13.45 -8.40 -5.17
C THR A 238 14.00 -9.70 -4.61
N TYR A 239 15.31 -9.86 -4.70
CA TYR A 239 16.03 -11.03 -4.22
C TYR A 239 17.16 -10.57 -3.30
N VAL A 240 17.03 -10.84 -2.02
CA VAL A 240 18.05 -10.52 -1.01
C VAL A 240 19.10 -11.63 -1.03
N ARG A 241 20.34 -11.29 -1.35
CA ARG A 241 21.40 -12.30 -1.54
C ARG A 241 21.85 -12.97 -0.25
N ALA A 242 21.71 -12.28 0.88
CA ALA A 242 22.21 -12.74 2.17
C ALA A 242 21.45 -13.97 2.69
N ASP A 243 20.13 -14.02 2.47
CA ASP A 243 19.24 -15.08 2.97
C ASP A 243 18.41 -15.76 1.86
N GLY A 244 18.51 -15.28 0.62
CA GLY A 244 17.75 -15.79 -0.52
C GLY A 244 16.28 -15.36 -0.52
N ALA A 245 15.89 -14.39 0.33
CA ALA A 245 14.50 -13.96 0.42
C ALA A 245 14.03 -13.34 -0.90
N VAL A 246 12.87 -13.80 -1.38
CA VAL A 246 12.21 -13.29 -2.60
C VAL A 246 10.93 -12.57 -2.21
N THR A 247 10.85 -11.28 -2.53
CA THR A 247 9.63 -10.48 -2.28
C THR A 247 9.03 -10.01 -3.60
N ARG A 248 7.71 -10.09 -3.70
CA ARG A 248 6.93 -9.52 -4.83
C ARG A 248 6.39 -8.17 -4.43
N HIS A 249 6.46 -7.22 -5.36
CA HIS A 249 6.04 -5.84 -5.17
C HIS A 249 5.12 -5.44 -6.31
N HIS A 250 3.89 -5.11 -5.97
CA HIS A 250 2.85 -4.90 -6.96
C HIS A 250 2.84 -3.46 -7.48
N LEU A 251 3.07 -3.26 -8.79
CA LEU A 251 3.01 -1.93 -9.39
C LEU A 251 1.56 -1.55 -9.74
N VAL A 252 1.05 -0.49 -9.11
CA VAL A 252 -0.28 0.06 -9.41
C VAL A 252 -0.17 1.11 -10.51
N ARG A 253 -0.95 0.95 -11.60
CA ARG A 253 -1.13 2.02 -12.60
C ARG A 253 -1.89 3.18 -11.96
N ARG A 254 -1.35 4.39 -12.08
CA ARG A 254 -1.97 5.61 -11.53
C ARG A 254 -2.77 6.32 -12.61
N PRO A 255 -4.11 6.44 -12.48
CA PRO A 255 -4.93 7.22 -13.42
C PRO A 255 -4.45 8.67 -13.58
N GLN A 256 -3.94 9.25 -12.49
CA GLN A 256 -3.39 10.59 -12.42
C GLN A 256 -1.91 10.71 -12.80
N CYS A 257 -1.30 9.66 -13.38
CA CYS A 257 0.11 9.71 -13.77
C CYS A 257 0.33 10.78 -14.84
N PRO A 258 1.31 11.70 -14.68
CA PRO A 258 1.58 12.71 -15.70
C PRO A 258 2.15 12.14 -17.01
N ALA A 259 2.64 10.89 -17.01
CA ALA A 259 3.24 10.25 -18.18
C ALA A 259 2.28 9.28 -18.91
N CYS A 260 1.50 8.47 -18.19
CA CYS A 260 0.63 7.42 -18.80
C CYS A 260 -0.83 7.45 -18.29
N GLY A 261 -1.20 8.50 -17.56
CA GLY A 261 -2.56 8.72 -17.07
C GLY A 261 -3.50 9.18 -18.17
N ASP A 262 -4.78 9.28 -17.85
CA ASP A 262 -5.84 9.64 -18.81
C ASP A 262 -6.05 11.17 -18.94
N GLY A 263 -5.28 11.98 -18.20
CA GLY A 263 -5.39 13.43 -18.19
C GLY A 263 -6.64 13.97 -17.48
N SER A 264 -7.45 13.12 -16.83
CA SER A 264 -8.68 13.54 -16.13
C SER A 264 -8.43 14.20 -14.76
N HIS A 265 -7.21 14.12 -14.26
CA HIS A 265 -6.80 14.59 -12.93
C HIS A 265 -5.99 15.89 -13.04
N THR A 266 -6.63 16.95 -13.54
CA THR A 266 -6.02 18.29 -13.61
C THR A 266 -6.47 19.17 -12.43
N PRO A 267 -5.62 20.11 -11.97
CA PRO A 267 -5.99 21.08 -10.95
C PRO A 267 -7.19 21.97 -11.34
N GLU A 268 -7.41 22.19 -12.63
CA GLU A 268 -8.48 23.04 -13.14
C GLU A 268 -9.81 22.28 -13.32
N ARG A 269 -9.84 20.98 -13.02
CA ARG A 269 -11.04 20.16 -13.23
C ARG A 269 -12.23 20.68 -12.40
N PRO A 270 -13.45 20.66 -12.95
CA PRO A 270 -14.62 21.12 -12.22
C PRO A 270 -14.90 20.20 -11.02
N PRO A 271 -15.22 20.76 -9.85
CA PRO A 271 -15.57 19.96 -8.69
C PRO A 271 -16.86 19.18 -8.94
N GLN A 272 -16.89 17.93 -8.50
CA GLN A 272 -18.08 17.07 -8.59
C GLN A 272 -18.85 17.12 -7.28
N PRO A 273 -20.20 17.14 -7.31
CA PRO A 273 -21.01 17.05 -6.10
C PRO A 273 -20.82 15.68 -5.44
N VAL A 274 -20.85 15.66 -4.11
CA VAL A 274 -20.88 14.40 -3.37
C VAL A 274 -22.33 13.89 -3.32
N VAL A 275 -22.54 12.68 -3.81
CA VAL A 275 -23.85 11.99 -3.76
C VAL A 275 -23.71 10.75 -2.89
N LEU A 276 -24.20 10.83 -1.65
CA LEU A 276 -24.16 9.72 -0.70
C LEU A 276 -25.08 8.58 -1.14
N GLN A 277 -24.63 7.35 -0.92
CA GLN A 277 -25.37 6.12 -1.21
C GLN A 277 -25.63 5.31 0.07
N PRO A 278 -26.72 4.52 0.13
CA PRO A 278 -26.93 3.60 1.24
C PRO A 278 -25.77 2.60 1.37
N SER A 279 -25.13 2.56 2.55
CA SER A 279 -24.08 1.60 2.88
C SER A 279 -24.51 0.69 4.06
N PRO A 280 -25.12 -0.48 3.79
CA PRO A 280 -25.57 -1.38 4.84
C PRO A 280 -24.41 -1.94 5.68
N LYS A 281 -24.53 -1.83 7.01
CA LYS A 281 -23.58 -2.37 7.99
C LYS A 281 -23.65 -3.90 8.01
N ALA A 282 -22.69 -4.58 7.37
CA ALA A 282 -22.63 -6.04 7.31
C ALA A 282 -21.76 -6.66 8.41
N PHE A 283 -20.86 -5.89 9.02
CA PHE A 283 -19.96 -6.35 10.07
C PHE A 283 -20.00 -5.42 11.30
N ARG A 284 -20.17 -6.01 12.48
CA ARG A 284 -20.33 -5.28 13.76
C ARG A 284 -19.61 -5.91 14.96
N ALA A 285 -18.84 -6.98 14.72
CA ALA A 285 -18.34 -7.85 15.79
C ALA A 285 -17.08 -7.30 16.49
N ASP A 286 -16.33 -6.41 15.84
CA ASP A 286 -15.00 -5.96 16.28
C ASP A 286 -14.99 -4.59 16.96
N GLY A 287 -16.14 -4.05 17.38
CA GLY A 287 -16.17 -2.71 17.97
C GLY A 287 -16.15 -1.59 16.95
N GLY A 288 -16.66 -1.85 15.74
CA GLY A 288 -17.01 -0.84 14.75
C GLY A 288 -18.27 -1.22 13.97
N HIS A 289 -18.80 -0.29 13.19
CA HIS A 289 -19.87 -0.56 12.23
C HIS A 289 -19.31 -0.45 10.82
N ARG A 290 -19.13 -1.58 10.13
CA ARG A 290 -18.46 -1.66 8.83
C ARG A 290 -19.27 -2.42 7.76
N LYS A 291 -18.98 -2.14 6.51
CA LYS A 291 -19.54 -2.76 5.29
C LYS A 291 -18.90 -4.10 4.97
N SER A 292 -17.60 -4.24 5.24
CA SER A 292 -16.81 -5.45 5.05
C SER A 292 -16.11 -5.83 6.34
N ASN A 293 -15.79 -7.11 6.50
CA ASN A 293 -14.97 -7.54 7.62
C ASN A 293 -13.48 -7.14 7.40
N PRO A 294 -12.66 -7.14 8.47
CA PRO A 294 -11.25 -6.75 8.37
C PRO A 294 -10.42 -7.60 7.40
N ALA A 295 -10.64 -8.91 7.35
CA ALA A 295 -9.90 -9.82 6.47
C ALA A 295 -10.18 -9.53 4.98
N GLU A 296 -11.43 -9.23 4.61
CA GLU A 296 -11.80 -8.79 3.26
C GLU A 296 -11.12 -7.46 2.90
N THR A 297 -11.08 -6.52 3.85
CA THR A 297 -10.43 -5.22 3.66
C THR A 297 -8.93 -5.41 3.40
N ILE A 298 -8.26 -6.25 4.20
CA ILE A 298 -6.83 -6.57 4.01
C ILE A 298 -6.63 -7.26 2.66
N ALA A 299 -7.42 -8.28 2.34
CA ALA A 299 -7.26 -9.02 1.08
C ALA A 299 -7.37 -8.10 -0.15
N ARG A 300 -8.27 -7.12 -0.11
CA ARG A 300 -8.47 -6.12 -1.17
C ARG A 300 -7.27 -5.17 -1.32
N TYR A 301 -6.70 -4.68 -0.21
CA TYR A 301 -5.73 -3.59 -0.24
C TYR A 301 -4.28 -3.98 0.12
N GLN A 302 -4.00 -5.23 0.46
CA GLN A 302 -2.66 -5.71 0.84
C GLN A 302 -1.59 -5.48 -0.23
N HIS A 303 -1.98 -5.35 -1.49
CA HIS A 303 -1.06 -5.03 -2.60
C HIS A 303 -0.43 -3.63 -2.47
N HIS A 304 -0.98 -2.76 -1.61
CA HIS A 304 -0.36 -1.48 -1.25
C HIS A 304 0.70 -1.58 -0.15
N ILE A 305 0.94 -2.77 0.43
CA ILE A 305 1.96 -3.00 1.43
C ILE A 305 3.27 -3.37 0.71
N SER A 306 4.18 -2.42 0.58
CA SER A 306 5.50 -2.64 0.00
C SER A 306 6.41 -1.46 0.29
N PRO A 307 7.69 -1.70 0.67
CA PRO A 307 8.67 -0.63 0.86
C PRO A 307 9.19 -0.05 -0.46
N ILE A 308 8.64 -0.47 -1.61
CA ILE A 308 9.12 -0.09 -2.95
C ILE A 308 7.98 0.49 -3.79
N THR A 309 6.89 -0.27 -3.92
CA THR A 309 5.74 0.06 -4.78
C THR A 309 4.49 0.44 -3.96
N GLY A 310 4.53 0.22 -2.65
CA GLY A 310 3.40 0.37 -1.75
C GLY A 310 3.09 1.83 -1.43
N ALA A 311 1.85 2.06 -1.00
CA ALA A 311 1.48 3.30 -0.31
C ALA A 311 1.81 3.20 1.19
N VAL A 312 1.83 1.97 1.71
CA VAL A 312 2.19 1.63 3.09
C VAL A 312 3.46 0.80 3.04
N THR A 313 4.52 1.24 3.71
CA THR A 313 5.85 0.61 3.55
C THR A 313 5.99 -0.72 4.28
N ALA A 314 5.28 -0.91 5.39
CA ALA A 314 5.29 -2.15 6.19
C ALA A 314 3.98 -2.27 6.97
N LEU A 315 3.61 -3.50 7.36
CA LEU A 315 2.48 -3.77 8.23
C LEU A 315 2.84 -4.91 9.19
N GLU A 316 3.34 -4.56 10.37
CA GLU A 316 4.01 -5.49 11.29
C GLU A 316 3.39 -5.44 12.69
N PRO A 317 3.06 -6.58 13.32
CA PRO A 317 2.60 -6.59 14.70
C PRO A 317 3.63 -5.98 15.66
N VAL A 318 3.18 -5.17 16.61
CA VAL A 318 4.02 -4.70 17.71
C VAL A 318 4.16 -5.84 18.71
N PRO A 319 5.38 -6.24 19.10
CA PRO A 319 5.55 -7.23 20.16
C PRO A 319 4.95 -6.72 21.47
N SER A 320 3.84 -7.30 21.91
CA SER A 320 3.11 -6.94 23.13
C SER A 320 3.08 -8.08 24.17
N GLY A 321 4.00 -9.05 24.05
CA GLY A 321 3.97 -10.32 24.80
C GLY A 321 2.90 -11.27 24.26
N ASP A 322 2.59 -12.34 25.00
CA ASP A 322 1.62 -13.37 24.58
C ASP A 322 0.15 -12.98 24.83
N SER A 323 -0.14 -11.70 25.08
CA SER A 323 -1.50 -11.26 25.44
C SER A 323 -2.40 -11.18 24.21
N PRO A 324 -3.48 -12.00 24.10
CA PRO A 324 -4.41 -11.94 22.97
C PRO A 324 -5.28 -10.66 22.96
N LEU A 325 -5.21 -9.83 24.00
CA LEU A 325 -6.04 -8.65 24.19
C LEU A 325 -5.39 -7.37 23.63
N ILE A 326 -4.07 -7.37 23.43
CA ILE A 326 -3.30 -6.23 22.91
C ILE A 326 -2.92 -6.52 21.46
N ASN A 327 -3.77 -6.10 20.54
CA ASN A 327 -3.51 -6.20 19.11
C ASN A 327 -3.13 -4.83 18.57
N VAL A 328 -1.83 -4.61 18.36
CA VAL A 328 -1.27 -3.36 17.83
C VAL A 328 -0.39 -3.69 16.64
N VAL A 329 -0.46 -2.89 15.58
CA VAL A 329 0.28 -3.09 14.34
C VAL A 329 0.94 -1.79 13.92
N PHE A 330 2.24 -1.81 13.60
CA PHE A 330 2.92 -0.71 12.92
C PHE A 330 2.59 -0.72 11.44
N ALA A 331 2.24 0.45 10.88
CA ALA A 331 1.84 0.63 9.50
C ALA A 331 2.66 1.74 8.81
N GLY A 332 3.91 1.42 8.48
CA GLY A 332 4.80 2.29 7.71
C GLY A 332 4.97 3.72 8.23
N HIS A 333 5.54 4.59 7.40
CA HIS A 333 5.81 5.99 7.77
C HIS A 333 4.53 6.82 7.92
N ASN A 334 4.50 7.73 8.90
CA ASN A 334 3.45 8.75 8.99
C ASN A 334 3.79 9.96 8.11
N LEU A 335 3.25 9.96 6.88
CA LEU A 335 3.52 11.01 5.89
C LEU A 335 3.00 12.39 6.31
N ALA A 336 2.02 12.48 7.20
CA ALA A 336 1.49 13.76 7.70
C ALA A 336 2.52 14.60 8.47
N LEU A 337 3.59 13.98 8.95
CA LEU A 337 4.62 14.64 9.77
C LEU A 337 5.85 15.06 8.98
N ARG A 338 5.84 14.87 7.66
CA ARG A 338 6.96 15.21 6.78
C ARG A 338 7.16 16.72 6.76
N ARG A 339 8.34 17.18 7.19
CA ARG A 339 8.80 18.57 6.99
C ARG A 339 10.12 18.59 6.24
N GLY A 340 10.38 19.62 5.44
CA GLY A 340 11.59 19.77 4.61
C GLY A 340 12.91 19.98 5.38
N ASN A 341 12.96 19.69 6.68
CA ASN A 341 14.13 19.87 7.54
C ASN A 341 14.45 18.60 8.33
N LEU A 342 15.63 18.56 8.96
CA LEU A 342 16.11 17.37 9.69
C LEU A 342 15.19 16.95 10.84
N ALA A 343 14.56 17.90 11.53
CA ALA A 343 13.62 17.61 12.60
C ALA A 343 12.37 16.89 12.06
N GLY A 344 11.81 17.37 10.95
CA GLY A 344 10.72 16.73 10.24
C GLY A 344 11.06 15.33 9.73
N LEU A 345 12.26 15.15 9.17
CA LEU A 345 12.73 13.82 8.76
C LEU A 345 12.79 12.87 9.96
N LYS A 346 13.38 13.30 11.09
CA LYS A 346 13.43 12.48 12.32
C LYS A 346 12.04 12.13 12.84
N SER A 347 11.10 13.06 12.84
CA SER A 347 9.72 12.81 13.26
C SER A 347 9.02 11.83 12.33
N GLY A 348 9.10 12.02 11.01
CA GLY A 348 8.46 11.12 10.03
C GLY A 348 9.07 9.71 9.96
N LEU A 349 10.34 9.55 10.32
CA LEU A 349 11.00 8.23 10.43
C LEU A 349 10.71 7.51 11.75
N ARG A 350 10.36 8.25 12.82
CA ARG A 350 10.11 7.68 14.15
C ARG A 350 8.64 7.50 14.47
N GLN A 351 7.78 8.31 13.86
CA GLN A 351 6.34 8.23 14.03
C GLN A 351 5.76 7.50 12.84
N SER A 352 5.20 6.33 13.13
CA SER A 352 4.53 5.47 12.16
C SER A 352 3.03 5.64 12.26
N SER A 353 2.30 5.36 11.17
CA SER A 353 0.87 5.07 11.32
C SER A 353 0.74 3.76 12.10
N ALA A 354 -0.37 3.54 12.80
CA ALA A 354 -0.52 2.34 13.59
C ALA A 354 -1.97 1.85 13.66
N GLY A 355 -2.12 0.54 13.75
CA GLY A 355 -3.40 -0.14 13.83
C GLY A 355 -3.67 -0.67 15.23
N LYS A 356 -4.93 -0.66 15.62
CA LYS A 356 -5.42 -1.20 16.89
C LYS A 356 -6.71 -1.99 16.68
N GLY A 357 -6.97 -2.95 17.56
CA GLY A 357 -8.22 -3.71 17.51
C GLY A 357 -8.41 -4.71 18.64
N MET A 358 -9.63 -5.22 18.73
CA MET A 358 -10.00 -6.36 19.57
C MET A 358 -9.41 -7.68 19.06
N THR A 359 -9.05 -7.73 17.77
CA THR A 359 -8.44 -8.89 17.10
C THR A 359 -7.25 -8.47 16.25
N SER A 360 -6.37 -9.42 15.92
CA SER A 360 -5.23 -9.20 15.03
C SER A 360 -5.67 -8.71 13.65
N ASP A 361 -6.69 -9.31 13.05
CA ASP A 361 -7.19 -8.88 11.74
C ASP A 361 -7.74 -7.45 11.77
N GLN A 362 -8.44 -7.06 12.83
CA GLN A 362 -8.90 -5.69 12.98
C GLN A 362 -7.72 -4.72 13.12
N ALA A 363 -6.73 -5.03 13.95
CA ALA A 363 -5.55 -4.19 14.12
C ALA A 363 -4.78 -4.04 12.79
N ARG A 364 -4.64 -5.12 12.02
CA ARG A 364 -4.01 -5.08 10.70
C ARG A 364 -4.80 -4.24 9.70
N ALA A 365 -6.13 -4.38 9.66
CA ALA A 365 -6.98 -3.56 8.81
C ALA A 365 -6.93 -2.08 9.21
N SER A 366 -6.97 -1.78 10.51
CA SER A 366 -6.82 -0.43 11.06
C SER A 366 -5.50 0.20 10.61
N GLY A 367 -4.38 -0.50 10.77
CA GLY A 367 -3.07 0.02 10.42
C GLY A 367 -2.93 0.25 8.91
N LEU A 368 -3.37 -0.72 8.10
CA LEU A 368 -3.38 -0.57 6.64
C LEU A 368 -4.21 0.63 6.20
N CYS A 369 -5.43 0.78 6.74
CA CYS A 369 -6.33 1.87 6.37
C CYS A 369 -5.81 3.23 6.84
N GLU A 370 -5.20 3.33 8.02
CA GLU A 370 -4.56 4.57 8.48
C GLU A 370 -3.38 4.93 7.58
N GLY A 371 -2.52 3.98 7.23
CA GLY A 371 -1.42 4.23 6.29
C GLY A 371 -1.92 4.72 4.92
N LEU A 372 -3.02 4.15 4.42
CA LEU A 372 -3.67 4.59 3.18
C LEU A 372 -4.35 5.95 3.30
N GLU A 373 -4.96 6.27 4.43
CA GLU A 373 -5.51 7.59 4.74
C GLU A 373 -4.41 8.64 4.70
N ARG A 374 -3.30 8.42 5.42
CA ARG A 374 -2.16 9.34 5.46
C ARG A 374 -1.50 9.48 4.11
N PHE A 375 -1.41 8.41 3.32
CA PHE A 375 -0.96 8.48 1.93
C PHE A 375 -1.89 9.35 1.08
N SER A 376 -3.20 9.13 1.17
CA SER A 376 -4.21 9.81 0.35
C SER A 376 -4.40 11.29 0.70
N GLY A 377 -4.06 11.68 1.93
CA GLY A 377 -4.07 13.08 2.37
C GLY A 377 -2.89 13.92 1.87
N ASN A 378 -1.88 13.34 1.21
CA ASN A 378 -0.76 14.12 0.68
C ASN A 378 -1.16 14.91 -0.56
N TYR A 379 -0.63 16.13 -0.64
CA TYR A 379 -0.71 16.94 -1.85
C TYR A 379 0.12 16.31 -2.96
N THR A 380 -0.51 16.08 -4.12
CA THR A 380 0.14 15.50 -5.31
C THR A 380 0.33 16.50 -6.44
N GLY A 381 -0.33 17.66 -6.37
CA GLY A 381 -0.37 18.64 -7.45
C GLY A 381 -1.47 18.38 -8.48
N THR A 382 -2.35 17.41 -8.23
CA THR A 382 -3.49 17.07 -9.10
C THR A 382 -4.84 17.43 -8.48
N GLU A 383 -4.82 17.95 -7.25
CA GLU A 383 -6.01 18.35 -6.50
C GLU A 383 -6.70 19.55 -7.17
N PRO A 384 -8.04 19.55 -7.27
CA PRO A 384 -8.77 20.66 -7.88
C PRO A 384 -8.57 21.94 -7.07
N ARG A 385 -8.24 23.03 -7.75
CA ARG A 385 -7.94 24.31 -7.11
C ARG A 385 -8.23 25.52 -8.00
N ARG A 386 -8.43 26.66 -7.36
CA ARG A 386 -8.52 27.98 -7.98
C ARG A 386 -7.66 28.96 -7.22
N ARG A 387 -6.99 29.87 -7.93
CA ARG A 387 -6.16 30.89 -7.31
C ARG A 387 -6.93 32.20 -7.14
N GLY A 388 -6.82 32.81 -5.97
CA GLY A 388 -7.44 34.11 -5.67
C GLY A 388 -7.31 34.52 -4.20
N THR A 389 -7.75 35.75 -3.89
CA THR A 389 -7.99 36.21 -2.51
C THR A 389 -9.31 35.66 -1.94
N LEU A 390 -9.55 35.84 -0.64
CA LEU A 390 -10.83 35.49 -0.01
C LEU A 390 -12.02 36.09 -0.77
N ASP A 391 -11.96 37.40 -1.02
CA ASP A 391 -13.00 38.14 -1.75
C ASP A 391 -13.08 37.70 -3.22
N GLY A 392 -11.95 37.33 -3.83
CA GLY A 392 -11.89 36.87 -5.22
C GLY A 392 -12.55 35.51 -5.45
N ILE A 393 -12.55 34.63 -4.45
CA ILE A 393 -13.27 33.36 -4.48
C ILE A 393 -14.78 33.54 -4.24
N GLY A 394 -15.15 34.59 -3.48
CA GLY A 394 -16.53 35.03 -3.27
C GLY A 394 -17.23 34.34 -2.10
N ASP A 395 -18.56 34.47 -2.05
CA ASP A 395 -19.41 34.16 -0.89
C ASP A 395 -19.37 32.70 -0.39
N HIS A 396 -18.85 31.77 -1.20
CA HIS A 396 -18.67 30.37 -0.82
C HIS A 396 -17.28 30.05 -0.25
N ALA A 397 -16.39 31.04 -0.15
CA ALA A 397 -15.11 30.90 0.53
C ALA A 397 -15.32 30.83 2.05
N ILE A 398 -14.65 29.88 2.69
CA ILE A 398 -14.60 29.76 4.14
C ILE A 398 -13.38 30.55 4.62
N ASP A 399 -13.63 31.58 5.42
CA ASP A 399 -12.57 32.37 6.03
C ASP A 399 -11.71 31.46 6.94
N PRO A 400 -10.40 31.30 6.68
CA PRO A 400 -9.51 30.44 7.46
C PRO A 400 -9.52 30.75 8.97
N ARG A 401 -9.78 32.00 9.35
CA ARG A 401 -9.87 32.43 10.76
C ARG A 401 -11.01 31.75 11.51
N SER A 402 -12.05 31.33 10.80
CA SER A 402 -13.19 30.60 11.36
C SER A 402 -12.92 29.11 11.60
N VAL A 403 -11.71 28.62 11.25
CA VAL A 403 -11.33 27.21 11.37
C VAL A 403 -10.17 27.03 12.37
N VAL A 404 -9.12 27.84 12.28
CA VAL A 404 -7.89 27.63 13.08
C VAL A 404 -7.99 28.12 14.53
N HIS A 405 -8.90 29.05 14.82
CA HIS A 405 -9.23 29.53 16.17
C HIS A 405 -8.06 29.94 17.10
N TRP A 406 -6.93 30.42 16.55
CA TRP A 406 -5.87 31.02 17.35
C TRP A 406 -6.32 32.34 17.98
N SER A 407 -6.10 32.50 19.28
CA SER A 407 -6.42 33.73 20.00
C SER A 407 -5.44 34.87 19.69
N GLU A 408 -5.89 36.12 19.80
CA GLU A 408 -5.03 37.30 19.69
C GLU A 408 -3.82 37.24 20.62
N ARG A 409 -4.01 36.69 21.83
CA ARG A 409 -2.92 36.47 22.79
C ARG A 409 -1.88 35.50 22.25
N GLN A 410 -2.30 34.38 21.64
CA GLN A 410 -1.36 33.42 21.06
C GLN A 410 -0.57 34.05 19.91
N TYR A 411 -1.22 34.83 19.04
CA TYR A 411 -0.52 35.57 18.00
C TYR A 411 0.49 36.58 18.56
N ALA A 412 0.11 37.34 19.60
CA ALA A 412 0.99 38.33 20.24
C ALA A 412 2.17 37.69 20.98
N GLN A 413 2.02 36.45 21.46
CA GLN A 413 3.05 35.69 22.19
C GLN A 413 3.85 34.74 21.31
N ARG A 414 3.63 34.78 19.98
CA ARG A 414 4.36 33.95 19.02
C ARG A 414 5.87 34.25 19.11
N CYS A 415 6.68 33.21 19.33
CA CYS A 415 8.14 33.30 19.39
C CYS A 415 8.76 32.63 18.15
N PRO A 416 9.20 33.40 17.14
CA PRO A 416 9.84 32.83 15.96
C PRO A 416 11.10 32.04 16.35
N GLY A 417 11.09 30.73 16.13
CA GLY A 417 12.28 29.87 16.26
C GLY A 417 12.44 29.09 17.58
N GLU A 418 11.69 29.41 18.64
CA GLU A 418 11.85 28.77 19.97
C GLU A 418 10.77 27.71 20.29
N ASP A 419 9.66 27.64 19.54
CA ASP A 419 8.53 26.71 19.76
C ASP A 419 8.79 25.26 19.31
N ARG A 420 10.03 24.79 19.31
CA ARG A 420 10.40 23.45 18.76
C ARG A 420 10.33 22.29 19.76
N VAL A 421 9.80 22.51 20.96
CA VAL A 421 9.69 21.43 21.97
C VAL A 421 8.51 20.51 21.68
N ASP A 422 7.41 21.04 21.13
CA ASP A 422 6.22 20.27 20.75
C ASP A 422 5.73 20.68 19.35
N GLY A 423 5.83 19.75 18.39
CA GLY A 423 5.65 20.04 16.97
C GLY A 423 4.23 20.46 16.56
N PHE A 424 3.23 20.28 17.43
CA PHE A 424 1.82 20.54 17.15
C PHE A 424 1.31 21.88 17.70
N ASN A 425 2.00 22.49 18.67
CA ASN A 425 1.59 23.75 19.32
C ASN A 425 2.24 25.00 18.69
N ILE A 426 2.52 24.94 17.38
CA ILE A 426 3.19 26.02 16.65
C ILE A 426 2.15 27.06 16.24
N VAL A 427 2.29 28.28 16.73
CA VAL A 427 1.40 29.39 16.33
C VAL A 427 1.85 29.92 14.95
N PRO A 428 0.99 29.83 13.91
CA PRO A 428 1.32 30.31 12.57
C PRO A 428 1.25 31.85 12.49
N LEU A 429 1.53 32.40 11.30
CA LEU A 429 1.27 33.80 11.00
C LEU A 429 -0.26 34.07 10.99
N PRO A 430 -0.72 35.29 11.36
CA PRO A 430 -2.10 35.68 11.13
C PRO A 430 -2.46 35.60 9.63
N TYR A 431 -3.67 35.14 9.32
CA TYR A 431 -4.18 35.16 7.95
C TYR A 431 -4.51 36.59 7.51
N ASP A 432 -3.97 37.00 6.37
CA ASP A 432 -4.28 38.22 5.63
C ASP A 432 -5.23 37.88 4.46
N PRO A 433 -6.49 38.40 4.47
CA PRO A 433 -7.46 38.19 3.40
C PRO A 433 -7.02 38.65 2.01
N GLY A 434 -6.04 39.56 1.92
CA GLY A 434 -5.45 40.03 0.68
C GLY A 434 -4.45 39.05 0.05
N MET A 435 -4.13 37.94 0.72
CA MET A 435 -3.22 36.93 0.19
C MET A 435 -3.85 36.15 -0.98
N GLU A 436 -3.12 36.07 -2.07
CA GLU A 436 -3.39 35.19 -3.20
C GLU A 436 -3.00 33.75 -2.85
N LEU A 437 -4.01 32.89 -2.71
CA LEU A 437 -3.86 31.48 -2.31
C LEU A 437 -4.47 30.55 -3.35
N ASP A 438 -4.06 29.29 -3.33
CA ASP A 438 -4.81 28.21 -3.96
C ASP A 438 -5.94 27.76 -3.03
N TRP A 439 -7.15 27.65 -3.57
CA TRP A 439 -8.37 27.26 -2.88
C TRP A 439 -8.92 26.00 -3.49
N SER A 440 -9.19 24.99 -2.65
CA SER A 440 -9.74 23.72 -3.07
C SER A 440 -11.22 23.60 -2.68
N PRO A 441 -12.03 22.97 -3.52
CA PRO A 441 -13.46 22.81 -3.28
C PRO A 441 -13.70 21.75 -2.20
N VAL A 442 -14.58 22.07 -1.24
CA VAL A 442 -15.08 21.16 -0.22
C VAL A 442 -16.61 21.08 -0.33
N TRP A 443 -17.19 19.90 -0.13
CA TRP A 443 -18.64 19.73 -0.25
C TRP A 443 -19.33 19.96 1.09
N SER A 444 -20.26 20.92 1.14
CA SER A 444 -21.14 21.13 2.30
C SER A 444 -22.30 20.13 2.26
N LEU A 445 -22.28 19.14 3.16
CA LEU A 445 -23.40 18.20 3.31
C LEU A 445 -24.67 18.87 3.86
N THR A 446 -24.54 19.98 4.59
CA THR A 446 -25.69 20.71 5.16
C THR A 446 -26.39 21.57 4.12
N ASP A 447 -25.61 22.20 3.23
CA ASP A 447 -26.12 23.19 2.28
C ASP A 447 -26.27 22.62 0.87
N GLY A 448 -25.66 21.46 0.59
CA GLY A 448 -25.71 20.81 -0.73
C GLY A 448 -24.95 21.58 -1.82
N VAL A 449 -23.90 22.33 -1.46
CA VAL A 449 -23.09 23.14 -2.39
C VAL A 449 -21.60 23.00 -2.12
N HIS A 450 -20.77 23.29 -3.12
CA HIS A 450 -19.33 23.45 -2.92
C HIS A 450 -19.02 24.75 -2.20
N LYS A 451 -18.22 24.65 -1.13
CA LYS A 451 -17.50 25.74 -0.50
C LYS A 451 -16.02 25.65 -0.87
N TRP A 452 -15.24 26.65 -0.47
CA TRP A 452 -13.82 26.72 -0.79
C TRP A 452 -13.01 26.97 0.47
N LEU A 453 -11.94 26.20 0.66
CA LEU A 453 -10.97 26.38 1.74
C LEU A 453 -9.56 26.41 1.15
N PRO A 454 -8.60 27.15 1.72
CA PRO A 454 -7.24 27.16 1.19
C PRO A 454 -6.67 25.75 1.12
N THR A 455 -6.09 25.40 -0.03
CA THR A 455 -5.54 24.07 -0.33
C THR A 455 -4.51 23.64 0.72
N GLN A 456 -3.74 24.59 1.27
CA GLN A 456 -2.74 24.33 2.31
C GLN A 456 -3.31 23.78 3.62
N MET A 457 -4.61 23.94 3.87
CA MET A 457 -5.31 23.42 5.06
C MET A 457 -5.86 22.02 4.85
N LEU A 458 -5.95 21.54 3.60
CA LEU A 458 -6.62 20.29 3.26
C LEU A 458 -5.67 19.13 3.02
N TYR A 459 -4.41 19.40 2.67
CA TYR A 459 -3.47 18.38 2.23
C TYR A 459 -2.12 18.46 2.93
N PHE A 460 -1.57 17.31 3.30
CA PHE A 460 -0.23 17.18 3.86
C PHE A 460 0.83 17.56 2.83
N GLY A 461 1.88 18.24 3.29
CA GLY A 461 3.03 18.56 2.44
C GLY A 461 2.76 19.55 1.31
N TYR A 462 1.62 20.26 1.33
CA TYR A 462 1.36 21.35 0.37
C TYR A 462 2.49 22.41 0.46
N PRO A 463 3.10 22.80 -0.68
CA PRO A 463 4.20 23.75 -0.68
C PRO A 463 3.69 25.19 -0.56
N PHE A 464 4.18 25.92 0.43
CA PHE A 464 3.92 27.35 0.62
C PHE A 464 5.20 28.10 1.03
N PRO A 465 5.35 29.39 0.66
CA PRO A 465 6.39 30.27 1.18
C PRO A 465 6.28 30.43 2.70
N GLU A 466 7.40 30.67 3.39
CA GLU A 466 7.41 30.83 4.86
C GLU A 466 6.53 32.01 5.31
N GLU A 467 6.44 33.04 4.49
CA GLU A 467 5.60 34.24 4.70
C GLU A 467 4.09 33.94 4.62
N GLN A 468 3.70 32.80 4.05
CA GLN A 468 2.32 32.34 3.92
C GLN A 468 1.96 31.21 4.90
N PHE A 469 2.81 30.96 5.90
CA PHE A 469 2.54 29.95 6.92
C PHE A 469 1.46 30.43 7.92
N PHE A 470 0.21 30.55 7.48
CA PHE A 470 -0.94 30.88 8.33
C PHE A 470 -1.71 29.64 8.83
N ALA A 471 -1.54 28.51 8.16
CA ALA A 471 -2.11 27.20 8.51
C ALA A 471 -1.38 26.09 7.74
N TRP A 472 -1.59 24.84 8.13
CA TRP A 472 -1.15 23.66 7.39
C TRP A 472 -2.18 22.54 7.55
N GLY A 473 -2.17 21.56 6.64
CA GLY A 473 -3.04 20.39 6.74
C GLY A 473 -2.65 19.52 7.93
N ASP A 474 -3.55 19.40 8.90
CA ASP A 474 -3.47 18.42 9.97
C ASP A 474 -4.35 17.19 9.65
N SER A 475 -4.33 16.19 10.53
CA SER A 475 -5.04 14.92 10.28
C SER A 475 -6.43 14.86 10.92
N ASN A 476 -6.88 15.92 11.59
CA ASN A 476 -8.12 15.89 12.37
C ASN A 476 -9.34 15.79 11.44
N GLY A 477 -10.08 14.70 11.57
CA GLY A 477 -11.25 14.42 10.72
C GLY A 477 -10.91 13.72 9.41
N ASN A 478 -9.63 13.41 9.15
CA ASN A 478 -9.26 12.49 8.08
C ASN A 478 -9.69 11.07 8.44
N ALA A 479 -10.14 10.30 7.46
CA ALA A 479 -10.50 8.91 7.68
C ALA A 479 -10.52 8.12 6.37
N ALA A 480 -10.27 6.82 6.49
CA ALA A 480 -10.52 5.84 5.44
C ALA A 480 -11.72 4.94 5.78
N GLY A 481 -12.35 4.39 4.74
CA GLY A 481 -13.47 3.45 4.83
C GLY A 481 -13.54 2.56 3.59
N ASN A 482 -14.25 1.43 3.68
CA ASN A 482 -14.51 0.59 2.51
C ASN A 482 -15.51 1.24 1.55
N THR A 483 -16.25 2.23 2.05
CA THR A 483 -17.18 3.10 1.32
C THR A 483 -16.93 4.55 1.72
N PHE A 484 -17.36 5.48 0.87
CA PHE A 484 -17.18 6.92 1.11
C PHE A 484 -17.95 7.39 2.35
N GLU A 485 -19.15 6.84 2.57
CA GLU A 485 -20.00 7.16 3.73
C GLU A 485 -19.38 6.69 5.05
N GLU A 486 -18.68 5.56 5.05
CA GLU A 486 -17.94 5.09 6.23
C GLU A 486 -16.78 6.01 6.58
N ALA A 487 -16.05 6.50 5.57
CA ALA A 487 -14.97 7.45 5.76
C ALA A 487 -15.52 8.76 6.35
N ILE A 488 -16.62 9.29 5.78
CA ILE A 488 -17.28 10.49 6.32
C ILE A 488 -17.72 10.29 7.77
N ALA A 489 -18.42 9.20 8.08
CA ALA A 489 -18.88 8.94 9.42
C ALA A 489 -17.71 8.83 10.42
N GLN A 490 -16.62 8.18 10.00
CA GLN A 490 -15.42 8.03 10.82
C GLN A 490 -14.71 9.37 11.07
N GLY A 491 -14.57 10.21 10.04
CA GLY A 491 -13.99 11.54 10.17
C GLY A 491 -14.84 12.45 11.06
N LEU A 492 -16.18 12.39 10.94
CA LEU A 492 -17.09 13.12 11.83
C LEU A 492 -16.93 12.70 13.29
N PHE A 493 -16.86 11.39 13.57
CA PHE A 493 -16.64 10.93 14.95
C PHE A 493 -15.31 11.43 15.50
N GLU A 494 -14.25 11.46 14.68
CA GLU A 494 -12.97 12.00 15.12
C GLU A 494 -13.06 13.50 15.46
N LEU A 495 -13.72 14.31 14.63
CA LEU A 495 -13.91 15.74 14.92
C LEU A 495 -14.65 15.95 16.24
N VAL A 496 -15.73 15.20 16.48
CA VAL A 496 -16.52 15.26 17.72
C VAL A 496 -15.70 14.79 18.92
N GLU A 497 -14.86 13.76 18.75
CA GLU A 497 -13.94 13.29 19.78
C GLU A 497 -12.94 14.38 20.18
N ARG A 498 -12.28 15.02 19.21
CA ARG A 498 -11.29 16.08 19.49
C ARG A 498 -11.93 17.30 20.13
N ASP A 499 -13.11 17.69 19.68
CA ASP A 499 -13.88 18.81 20.27
C ASP A 499 -14.19 18.54 21.75
N ALA A 500 -14.81 17.39 22.06
CA ALA A 500 -15.15 17.01 23.42
C ALA A 500 -13.93 16.88 24.35
N VAL A 501 -12.81 16.34 23.82
CA VAL A 501 -11.53 16.26 24.53
C VAL A 501 -10.97 17.66 24.80
N ALA A 502 -11.01 18.57 23.83
CA ALA A 502 -10.55 19.95 24.02
C ALA A 502 -11.38 20.68 25.10
N LEU A 503 -12.71 20.55 25.05
CA LEU A 503 -13.61 21.09 26.06
C LEU A 503 -13.27 20.56 27.46
N TRP A 504 -13.08 19.25 27.61
CA TRP A 504 -12.72 18.63 28.88
C TRP A 504 -11.33 19.04 29.39
N TRP A 505 -10.32 18.90 28.54
CA TRP A 505 -8.90 19.06 28.90
C TRP A 505 -8.56 20.51 29.23
N TYR A 506 -8.86 21.45 28.33
CA TYR A 506 -8.45 22.85 28.50
C TYR A 506 -9.24 23.55 29.60
N ASN A 507 -10.50 23.17 29.85
CA ASN A 507 -11.28 23.70 30.96
C ASN A 507 -11.07 22.92 32.28
N ARG A 508 -10.31 21.82 32.26
CA ARG A 508 -10.05 20.94 33.42
C ARG A 508 -11.35 20.49 34.09
N LEU A 509 -12.33 20.09 33.28
CA LEU A 509 -13.66 19.73 33.77
C LEU A 509 -13.62 18.40 34.54
N ARG A 510 -14.39 18.33 35.64
CA ARG A 510 -14.68 17.07 36.30
C ARG A 510 -15.81 16.37 35.54
N ARG A 511 -15.57 15.12 35.14
CA ARG A 511 -16.52 14.32 34.35
C ARG A 511 -16.90 13.04 35.09
N PRO A 512 -18.13 12.55 34.93
CA PRO A 512 -18.55 11.31 35.57
C PRO A 512 -17.80 10.11 34.99
N SER A 513 -17.56 9.10 35.83
CA SER A 513 -17.01 7.82 35.41
C SER A 513 -18.05 7.00 34.66
N VAL A 514 -17.62 6.28 33.64
CA VAL A 514 -18.44 5.26 32.97
C VAL A 514 -18.32 3.95 33.75
N ASP A 515 -19.45 3.33 34.11
CA ASP A 515 -19.46 1.98 34.66
C ASP A 515 -19.19 0.96 33.55
N LEU A 516 -17.93 0.53 33.43
CA LEU A 516 -17.49 -0.44 32.43
C LEU A 516 -18.17 -1.81 32.57
N SER A 517 -18.64 -2.17 33.77
CA SER A 517 -19.31 -3.45 34.00
C SER A 517 -20.73 -3.50 33.44
N SER A 518 -21.36 -2.33 33.28
CA SER A 518 -22.75 -2.20 32.80
C SER A 518 -22.97 -2.62 31.35
N PHE A 519 -21.89 -2.74 30.56
CA PHE A 519 -21.97 -3.16 29.15
C PHE A 519 -22.09 -4.67 28.95
N ASP A 520 -21.86 -5.47 30.00
CA ASP A 520 -21.77 -6.95 29.95
C ASP A 520 -20.91 -7.48 28.80
N ASP A 521 -19.78 -6.81 28.56
CA ASP A 521 -18.87 -7.13 27.45
C ASP A 521 -17.68 -7.97 27.95
N PRO A 522 -17.50 -9.21 27.44
CA PRO A 522 -16.39 -10.08 27.85
C PRO A 522 -15.02 -9.48 27.56
N TYR A 523 -14.85 -8.74 26.47
CA TYR A 523 -13.57 -8.11 26.13
C TYR A 523 -13.20 -7.04 27.16
N ILE A 524 -14.16 -6.18 27.52
CA ILE A 524 -13.94 -5.12 28.52
C ILE A 524 -13.56 -5.75 29.87
N ARG A 525 -14.28 -6.80 30.29
CA ARG A 525 -13.99 -7.52 31.54
C ARG A 525 -12.57 -8.09 31.56
N HIS A 526 -12.19 -8.85 30.53
CA HIS A 526 -10.85 -9.42 30.44
C HIS A 526 -9.76 -8.36 30.36
N LEU A 527 -10.04 -7.22 29.73
CA LEU A 527 -9.09 -6.13 29.65
C LEU A 527 -8.83 -5.49 31.03
N ILE A 528 -9.87 -5.29 31.84
CA ILE A 528 -9.73 -4.80 33.22
C ILE A 528 -8.83 -5.74 34.04
N ASP A 529 -9.10 -7.05 33.99
CA ASP A 529 -8.28 -8.06 34.68
C ASP A 529 -6.83 -8.05 34.19
N HIS A 530 -6.62 -7.86 32.89
CA HIS A 530 -5.30 -7.76 32.30
C HIS A 530 -4.53 -6.53 32.81
N TYR A 531 -5.14 -5.34 32.83
CA TYR A 531 -4.52 -4.14 33.39
C TYR A 531 -4.18 -4.32 34.88
N ALA A 532 -5.07 -4.93 35.66
CA ALA A 532 -4.81 -5.23 37.07
C ALA A 532 -3.58 -6.14 37.24
N SER A 533 -3.42 -7.15 36.37
CA SER A 533 -2.24 -8.05 36.36
C SER A 533 -0.92 -7.33 36.06
N LEU A 534 -0.98 -6.15 35.43
CA LEU A 534 0.16 -5.30 35.11
C LEU A 534 0.41 -4.21 36.19
N ASN A 535 -0.22 -4.33 37.36
CA ASN A 535 -0.23 -3.30 38.41
C ASN A 535 -0.74 -1.96 37.88
N ARG A 536 -1.85 -1.97 37.14
CA ARG A 536 -2.48 -0.76 36.60
C ARG A 536 -3.97 -0.72 36.86
N ASP A 537 -4.45 0.47 37.23
CA ASP A 537 -5.87 0.79 37.18
C ASP A 537 -6.24 1.19 35.74
N VAL A 538 -7.46 0.88 35.32
CA VAL A 538 -8.06 1.41 34.09
C VAL A 538 -9.49 1.87 34.39
N TRP A 539 -9.85 3.05 33.93
CA TRP A 539 -11.21 3.60 34.04
C TRP A 539 -11.56 4.45 32.82
N ALA A 540 -12.83 4.79 32.69
CA ALA A 540 -13.35 5.61 31.60
C ALA A 540 -14.15 6.81 32.13
N LEU A 541 -14.05 7.93 31.43
CA LEU A 541 -14.81 9.15 31.68
C LEU A 541 -15.74 9.44 30.50
N ASP A 542 -16.96 9.89 30.80
CA ASP A 542 -17.91 10.34 29.78
C ASP A 542 -17.64 11.81 29.43
N LEU A 543 -17.22 12.04 28.19
CA LEU A 543 -16.92 13.37 27.63
C LEU A 543 -18.04 13.89 26.73
N THR A 544 -19.19 13.22 26.64
CA THR A 544 -20.31 13.63 25.78
C THR A 544 -20.62 15.13 25.96
N SER A 545 -20.55 15.85 24.83
CA SER A 545 -20.76 17.30 24.74
C SER A 545 -22.20 17.62 24.31
N ASP A 546 -22.45 18.87 23.93
CA ASP A 546 -23.74 19.39 23.48
C ASP A 546 -24.28 18.71 22.21
N LEU A 547 -23.41 18.09 21.41
CA LEU A 547 -23.80 17.31 20.24
C LEU A 547 -24.49 15.97 20.58
N GLY A 548 -24.43 15.53 21.83
CA GLY A 548 -25.11 14.32 22.30
C GLY A 548 -24.56 12.99 21.75
N ILE A 549 -23.42 13.03 21.05
CA ILE A 549 -22.72 11.83 20.56
C ILE A 549 -21.80 11.32 21.68
N PRO A 550 -21.88 10.02 22.05
CA PRO A 550 -21.00 9.46 23.06
C PRO A 550 -19.52 9.64 22.73
N VAL A 551 -18.78 10.28 23.64
CA VAL A 551 -17.32 10.40 23.61
C VAL A 551 -16.77 9.92 24.95
N VAL A 552 -15.75 9.07 24.91
CA VAL A 552 -15.15 8.43 26.08
C VAL A 552 -13.66 8.73 26.13
N ALA A 553 -13.17 9.10 27.32
CA ALA A 553 -11.73 9.07 27.62
C ALA A 553 -11.41 7.86 28.51
N ALA A 554 -10.66 6.91 27.99
CA ALA A 554 -10.10 5.81 28.76
C ALA A 554 -8.74 6.24 29.34
N ILE A 555 -8.51 5.97 30.61
CA ILE A 555 -7.31 6.39 31.33
C ILE A 555 -6.78 5.19 32.11
N SER A 556 -5.47 5.02 32.11
CA SER A 556 -4.80 4.05 32.97
C SER A 556 -3.59 4.66 33.66
N ARG A 557 -3.40 4.27 34.92
CA ARG A 557 -2.22 4.60 35.71
C ARG A 557 -1.62 3.33 36.32
N ARG A 558 -0.32 3.37 36.57
CA ARG A 558 0.40 2.38 37.36
C ARG A 558 0.17 2.59 38.86
N THR A 559 0.12 1.49 39.62
CA THR A 559 -0.22 1.48 41.05
C THR A 559 0.90 1.00 41.96
N ASP A 560 1.96 0.40 41.43
CA ASP A 560 3.07 -0.20 42.19
C ASP A 560 4.29 0.71 42.37
N ARG A 561 4.40 1.82 41.63
CA ARG A 561 5.55 2.74 41.71
C ARG A 561 5.19 4.19 41.35
N THR A 562 6.16 5.07 41.60
CA THR A 562 6.23 6.42 41.00
C THR A 562 7.43 6.43 40.04
N PRO A 563 7.31 6.95 38.80
CA PRO A 563 6.14 7.63 38.21
C PRO A 563 4.94 6.71 37.94
N GLN A 564 3.74 7.30 37.86
CA GLN A 564 2.47 6.59 37.61
C GLN A 564 2.25 6.20 36.14
N ASP A 565 3.15 6.62 35.24
CA ASP A 565 3.13 6.28 33.82
C ASP A 565 1.74 6.42 33.18
N ILE A 566 1.04 7.54 33.43
CA ILE A 566 -0.36 7.73 33.01
C ILE A 566 -0.45 7.70 31.48
N VAL A 567 -1.31 6.84 30.97
CA VAL A 567 -1.70 6.80 29.56
C VAL A 567 -3.20 7.06 29.45
N PHE A 568 -3.60 7.68 28.37
CA PHE A 568 -5.01 7.96 28.07
C PHE A 568 -5.26 7.90 26.57
N ALA A 569 -6.50 7.63 26.22
CA ALA A 569 -6.95 7.50 24.85
C ALA A 569 -8.45 7.78 24.75
N PHE A 570 -8.94 7.94 23.52
CA PHE A 570 -10.27 8.48 23.26
C PHE A 570 -11.06 7.59 22.31
N GLY A 571 -12.39 7.75 22.33
CA GLY A 571 -13.26 7.06 21.41
C GLY A 571 -14.61 7.75 21.32
N ALA A 572 -15.05 8.04 20.10
CA ALA A 572 -16.39 8.54 19.82
C ALA A 572 -17.16 7.63 18.85
N HIS A 573 -18.46 7.45 19.12
CA HIS A 573 -19.37 6.71 18.24
C HIS A 573 -20.84 6.87 18.69
N PHE A 574 -21.81 6.73 17.77
CA PHE A 574 -23.24 6.76 18.13
C PHE A 574 -23.68 5.64 19.10
N ASP A 575 -22.96 4.51 19.09
CA ASP A 575 -23.14 3.41 20.05
C ASP A 575 -22.10 3.58 21.18
N PRO A 576 -22.52 3.81 22.44
CA PRO A 576 -21.62 4.06 23.55
C PRO A 576 -20.71 2.87 23.87
N ARG A 577 -21.16 1.62 23.62
CA ARG A 577 -20.30 0.44 23.80
C ARG A 577 -19.11 0.51 22.87
N ILE A 578 -19.34 0.89 21.62
CA ILE A 578 -18.28 1.06 20.62
C ILE A 578 -17.36 2.22 21.00
N ALA A 579 -17.88 3.36 21.48
CA ALA A 579 -17.06 4.47 21.96
C ALA A 579 -16.09 4.03 23.06
N VAL A 580 -16.58 3.25 24.04
CA VAL A 580 -15.76 2.67 25.12
C VAL A 580 -14.70 1.71 24.56
N VAL A 581 -15.09 0.76 23.71
CA VAL A 581 -14.15 -0.22 23.13
C VAL A 581 -13.05 0.47 22.31
N ARG A 582 -13.39 1.51 21.54
CA ARG A 582 -12.41 2.30 20.80
C ARG A 582 -11.41 2.99 21.73
N ALA A 583 -11.89 3.66 22.78
CA ALA A 583 -11.02 4.30 23.76
C ALA A 583 -10.09 3.29 24.45
N LEU A 584 -10.59 2.12 24.83
CA LEU A 584 -9.82 1.05 25.47
C LEU A 584 -8.79 0.42 24.52
N THR A 585 -9.16 0.14 23.26
CA THR A 585 -8.22 -0.42 22.27
C THR A 585 -7.14 0.58 21.86
N GLU A 586 -7.44 1.88 21.85
CA GLU A 586 -6.44 2.92 21.65
C GLU A 586 -5.53 3.10 22.86
N LEU A 587 -6.05 2.92 24.07
CA LEU A 587 -5.22 2.89 25.28
C LEU A 587 -4.17 1.77 25.22
N ASN A 588 -4.54 0.61 24.67
CA ASN A 588 -3.63 -0.52 24.46
C ASN A 588 -2.49 -0.21 23.48
N GLN A 589 -2.69 0.72 22.54
CA GLN A 589 -1.65 1.14 21.59
C GLN A 589 -0.46 1.81 22.29
N PHE A 590 -0.71 2.51 23.41
CA PHE A 590 0.32 3.17 24.21
C PHE A 590 0.91 2.27 25.29
N LEU A 591 0.23 1.16 25.62
CA LEU A 591 0.61 0.28 26.72
C LEU A 591 2.02 -0.32 26.57
N PRO A 592 2.48 -0.79 25.39
CA PRO A 592 3.85 -1.28 25.21
C PRO A 592 4.95 -0.27 25.58
N ALA A 593 4.70 1.03 25.39
CA ALA A 593 5.66 2.08 25.71
C ALA A 593 5.83 2.27 27.22
N VAL A 594 4.82 1.94 28.02
CA VAL A 594 4.85 2.16 29.48
C VAL A 594 4.99 0.89 30.28
N VAL A 595 4.66 -0.29 29.75
CA VAL A 595 4.79 -1.56 30.48
C VAL A 595 6.26 -1.91 30.72
N ASN A 596 7.10 -1.75 29.70
CA ASN A 596 8.51 -2.12 29.73
C ASN A 596 9.45 -1.02 30.25
N ALA A 597 8.90 0.15 30.61
CA ALA A 597 9.70 1.28 31.07
C ALA A 597 10.39 0.95 32.42
N ASP A 598 11.67 1.30 32.53
CA ASP A 598 12.44 1.09 33.76
C ASP A 598 11.94 1.94 34.94
N ARG A 599 12.59 1.87 36.10
CA ARG A 599 12.17 2.63 37.30
C ARG A 599 12.25 4.15 37.13
N ASP A 600 13.03 4.64 36.16
CA ASP A 600 13.18 6.05 35.84
C ASP A 600 12.27 6.48 34.67
N GLY A 601 11.43 5.56 34.16
CA GLY A 601 10.50 5.81 33.06
C GLY A 601 11.15 5.83 31.68
N ARG A 602 12.32 5.18 31.52
CA ARG A 602 13.05 5.07 30.24
C ARG A 602 12.75 3.80 29.48
#